data_AF-A0A858RLP9-F1
#
_entry.id   AF-A0A858RLP9-F1
#
_cell.length_a   1.000
_cell.length_b   1.000
_cell.length_c   1.000
_cell.angle_alpha   90.00
_cell.angle_beta   90.00
_cell.angle_gamma   90.00
#
_symmetry.space_group_name_H-M   'P 1'
#
loop_
_entity.id
_entity.type
_entity.pdbx_description
1 polymer ?
#
loop_
_entity_poly.entity_id
_entity_poly.type
_entity_poly.pdbx_seq_one_letter_code
_entity_poly.pdbx_strand_id
1 'polypeptide(L)'
;MLPERRKSAEEIAKLREAMGVPGAAPGDPEEVPAPQAEVPFQAPLPEETPQTPAAETKPAATVPAARSETRTPAPSEPEEARRPINKSVRSLRKSEQGPVTTSTLPRTGTVVLPAHRHSDRELMELRRTQAAPPDQSIAYIKNLTVAWPLVAVGYLLPLGGALLGWLSVWTPTIMEPDFPAMWMADLSRKPWLGTAGLVALVLLSVLGLVLAGWFAWKKPRSRHHAGFITIISVFTVVFAILSKFSPTHGP
;
A
#
# COMPACT_ATOMS: atom_id res chain seq x y z
N MET A 1 4.91 0.37 -9.56
CA MET A 1 6.05 0.80 -8.74
C MET A 1 6.94 -0.41 -8.51
N LEU A 2 8.03 -0.53 -9.25
CA LEU A 2 9.04 -1.56 -8.99
C LEU A 2 9.79 -1.18 -7.71
N PRO A 3 10.13 -2.14 -6.83
CA PRO A 3 10.98 -1.84 -5.69
C PRO A 3 12.32 -1.34 -6.23
N GLU A 4 12.68 -0.09 -5.90
CA GLU A 4 14.01 0.44 -6.17
C GLU A 4 15.01 -0.46 -5.42
N ARG A 5 15.66 -1.37 -6.16
CA ARG A 5 16.85 -2.05 -5.67
C ARG A 5 17.85 -0.94 -5.32
N ARG A 6 18.11 -0.77 -4.02
CA ARG A 6 19.21 0.07 -3.56
C ARG A 6 20.48 -0.50 -4.19
N LYS A 7 21.03 0.19 -5.18
CA LYS A 7 22.29 -0.16 -5.83
C LYS A 7 23.38 -0.17 -4.75
N SER A 8 24.20 -1.22 -4.73
CA SER A 8 25.31 -1.31 -3.78
C SER A 8 26.31 -0.19 -4.05
N ALA A 9 27.08 0.20 -3.02
CA ALA A 9 28.08 1.26 -3.14
C ALA A 9 29.09 0.98 -4.28
N GLU A 10 29.39 -0.29 -4.53
CA GLU A 10 30.25 -0.75 -5.63
C GLU A 10 29.65 -0.51 -7.01
N GLU A 11 28.34 -0.71 -7.18
CA GLU A 11 27.65 -0.49 -8.46
C GLU A 11 27.58 1.01 -8.79
N ILE A 12 27.47 1.85 -7.76
CA ILE A 12 27.54 3.31 -7.90
C ILE A 12 28.96 3.75 -8.27
N ALA A 13 29.99 3.13 -7.71
CA ALA A 13 31.39 3.40 -8.07
C ALA A 13 31.67 3.02 -9.54
N LYS A 14 31.19 1.85 -9.98
CA LYS A 14 31.33 1.39 -11.37
C LYS A 14 30.58 2.27 -12.37
N LEU A 15 29.42 2.80 -11.97
CA LEU A 15 28.68 3.81 -12.75
C LEU A 15 29.41 5.15 -12.85
N ARG A 16 30.11 5.58 -11.80
CA ARG A 16 30.94 6.80 -11.82
C ARG A 16 32.16 6.65 -12.72
N GLU A 17 32.79 5.47 -12.71
CA GLU A 17 33.92 5.14 -13.57
C GLU A 17 33.49 5.07 -15.06
N ALA A 18 32.35 4.44 -15.35
CA ALA A 18 31.78 4.39 -16.70
C ALA A 18 31.37 5.77 -17.25
N MET A 19 31.04 6.73 -16.37
CA MET A 19 30.71 8.12 -16.73
C MET A 19 31.95 9.00 -16.91
N GLY A 20 33.16 8.44 -16.81
CA GLY A 20 34.41 9.15 -17.15
C GLY A 20 34.75 10.30 -16.21
N VAL A 21 34.31 10.26 -14.95
CA VAL A 21 34.69 11.25 -13.93
C VAL A 21 36.03 10.80 -13.30
N PRO A 22 37.17 11.41 -13.64
CA PRO A 22 38.46 11.00 -13.12
C PRO A 22 38.68 11.69 -11.76
N GLY A 23 39.05 10.91 -10.74
CA GLY A 23 39.69 11.44 -9.53
C GLY A 23 38.80 11.59 -8.30
N ALA A 24 38.54 10.46 -7.64
CA ALA A 24 38.60 10.37 -6.18
C ALA A 24 38.95 8.92 -5.86
N ALA A 25 40.24 8.60 -5.86
CA ALA A 25 40.73 7.35 -5.31
C ALA A 25 40.27 7.25 -3.84
N PRO A 26 39.89 6.06 -3.36
CA PRO A 26 39.78 5.84 -1.92
C PRO A 26 41.18 6.05 -1.33
N GLY A 27 41.32 7.06 -0.49
CA GLY A 27 42.51 7.17 0.37
C GLY A 27 42.66 5.87 1.15
N ASP A 28 43.91 5.44 1.27
CA ASP A 28 44.34 4.25 2.00
C ASP A 28 43.63 4.14 3.36
N PRO A 29 43.21 2.92 3.76
CA PRO A 29 42.82 2.68 5.14
C PRO A 29 44.06 2.85 6.01
N GLU A 30 44.13 3.98 6.71
CA GLU A 30 45.05 4.17 7.82
C GLU A 30 44.81 3.04 8.83
N GLU A 31 45.85 2.24 9.01
CA GLU A 31 45.94 1.04 9.83
C GLU A 31 45.76 1.42 11.30
N VAL A 32 44.52 1.40 11.79
CA VAL A 32 44.25 1.48 13.23
C VAL A 32 44.36 0.06 13.82
N PRO A 33 45.28 -0.19 14.77
CA PRO A 33 45.53 -1.51 15.30
C PRO A 33 44.33 -2.02 16.11
N ALA A 34 44.06 -3.31 15.97
CA ALA A 34 43.01 -4.04 16.66
C ALA A 34 43.09 -3.88 18.19
N PRO A 35 41.97 -3.59 18.89
CA PRO A 35 41.87 -3.84 20.31
C PRO A 35 41.75 -5.35 20.55
N GLN A 36 42.66 -5.82 21.38
CA GLN A 36 42.81 -7.19 21.83
C GLN A 36 41.55 -7.69 22.54
N ALA A 37 41.32 -9.00 22.40
CA ALA A 37 40.38 -9.75 23.20
C ALA A 37 40.81 -9.76 24.68
N GLU A 38 39.97 -9.24 25.56
CA GLU A 38 39.95 -9.55 26.99
C GLU A 38 38.56 -9.99 27.42
N VAL A 39 38.56 -10.86 28.42
CA VAL A 39 37.56 -11.87 28.77
C VAL A 39 36.54 -11.31 29.81
N PRO A 40 35.68 -12.13 30.43
CA PRO A 40 34.23 -11.91 30.51
C PRO A 40 33.78 -11.18 31.80
N PHE A 41 32.77 -10.31 31.70
CA PHE A 41 32.09 -9.79 32.89
C PHE A 41 30.65 -10.32 32.94
N GLN A 42 30.43 -11.32 33.79
CA GLN A 42 29.12 -11.63 34.35
C GLN A 42 28.79 -10.59 35.43
N ALA A 43 27.60 -10.00 35.35
CA ALA A 43 26.94 -9.40 36.50
C ALA A 43 25.44 -9.72 36.46
N PRO A 44 24.80 -9.86 37.63
CA PRO A 44 23.71 -10.80 37.86
C PRO A 44 22.32 -10.24 37.54
N LEU A 45 21.38 -11.18 37.36
CA LEU A 45 19.93 -10.98 37.34
C LEU A 45 19.44 -10.12 38.52
N PRO A 46 18.36 -9.36 38.28
CA PRO A 46 17.27 -9.31 39.24
C PRO A 46 16.05 -10.06 38.68
N GLU A 47 15.74 -11.14 39.37
CA GLU A 47 14.47 -11.85 39.38
C GLU A 47 13.48 -11.01 40.20
N GLU A 48 12.42 -10.47 39.59
CA GLU A 48 11.17 -10.20 40.32
C GLU A 48 9.97 -10.49 39.42
N THR A 49 9.27 -11.55 39.82
CA THR A 49 7.99 -12.03 39.31
C THR A 49 6.83 -11.29 40.06
N PRO A 50 5.54 -11.63 39.85
CA PRO A 50 4.52 -10.73 39.34
C PRO A 50 3.48 -10.29 40.39
N GLN A 51 2.91 -9.09 40.32
CA GLN A 51 1.60 -8.80 40.92
C GLN A 51 0.75 -7.83 40.11
N THR A 52 -0.32 -8.37 39.52
CA THR A 52 -1.59 -7.66 39.28
C THR A 52 -2.32 -7.56 40.62
N PRO A 53 -3.01 -6.44 40.90
CA PRO A 53 -4.45 -6.56 41.13
C PRO A 53 -5.28 -5.48 40.42
N ALA A 54 -6.55 -5.87 40.26
CA ALA A 54 -7.63 -5.22 39.56
C ALA A 54 -8.14 -3.89 40.19
N ALA A 55 -9.18 -3.37 39.54
CA ALA A 55 -10.10 -2.27 39.88
C ALA A 55 -9.79 -0.94 39.17
N GLU A 56 -10.49 -0.58 38.11
CA GLU A 56 -11.88 -0.09 38.10
C GLU A 56 -12.00 1.29 38.76
N THR A 57 -11.92 2.36 37.96
CA THR A 57 -12.73 3.56 38.22
C THR A 57 -13.01 4.34 36.94
N LYS A 58 -14.30 4.29 36.57
CA LYS A 58 -15.04 5.23 35.72
C LYS A 58 -14.79 6.67 36.21
N PRO A 59 -14.84 7.67 35.32
CA PRO A 59 -15.96 8.60 35.49
C PRO A 59 -16.64 8.99 34.17
N ALA A 60 -17.96 9.06 34.29
CA ALA A 60 -18.92 9.52 33.31
C ALA A 60 -19.17 11.04 33.45
N ALA A 61 -19.80 11.60 32.41
CA ALA A 61 -20.53 12.88 32.35
C ALA A 61 -19.68 14.15 32.51
N THR A 62 -19.41 14.93 31.46
CA THR A 62 -20.36 15.75 30.67
C THR A 62 -21.13 16.75 31.54
N VAL A 63 -20.59 17.96 31.63
CA VAL A 63 -21.29 19.18 32.02
C VAL A 63 -21.06 20.21 30.90
N PRO A 64 -22.10 20.68 30.18
CA PRO A 64 -22.00 21.89 29.37
C PRO A 64 -22.58 23.05 30.17
N ALA A 65 -21.72 23.94 30.66
CA ALA A 65 -22.14 25.22 31.22
C ALA A 65 -21.86 26.33 30.20
N ALA A 66 -22.95 26.86 29.66
CA ALA A 66 -23.00 28.07 28.86
C ALA A 66 -22.35 29.27 29.58
N ARG A 67 -21.65 30.13 28.84
CA ARG A 67 -21.61 31.56 29.19
C ARG A 67 -21.28 32.46 27.99
N SER A 68 -22.34 33.18 27.60
CA SER A 68 -22.43 34.57 27.19
C SER A 68 -21.36 35.20 26.29
N GLU A 69 -21.84 35.51 25.09
CA GLU A 69 -21.64 36.75 24.35
C GLU A 69 -21.34 37.98 25.23
N THR A 70 -20.38 38.81 24.80
CA THR A 70 -20.42 40.26 25.01
C THR A 70 -19.86 40.95 23.76
N ARG A 71 -20.76 41.71 23.13
CA ARG A 71 -20.54 42.68 22.05
C ARG A 71 -19.67 43.87 22.52
N THR A 72 -18.68 44.25 21.69
CA THR A 72 -18.45 45.59 21.05
C THR A 72 -18.21 46.82 21.99
N PRO A 73 -17.49 47.93 21.62
CA PRO A 73 -16.95 48.40 20.32
C PRO A 73 -15.44 48.77 20.28
N ALA A 74 -15.00 49.10 19.06
CA ALA A 74 -13.77 49.81 18.70
C ALA A 74 -13.63 51.21 19.33
N PRO A 75 -12.42 51.80 19.30
CA PRO A 75 -12.23 52.95 18.40
C PRO A 75 -10.86 53.00 17.68
N SER A 76 -10.94 53.31 16.38
CA SER A 76 -10.14 54.22 15.53
C SER A 76 -8.63 54.48 15.77
N GLU A 77 -7.91 54.37 14.63
CA GLU A 77 -6.75 55.16 14.13
C GLU A 77 -5.30 54.76 14.51
N PRO A 78 -4.26 55.13 13.71
CA PRO A 78 -4.24 55.61 12.31
C PRO A 78 -3.31 54.80 11.38
N GLU A 79 -3.50 55.09 10.10
CA GLU A 79 -2.70 54.79 8.93
C GLU A 79 -1.23 55.26 9.09
N GLU A 80 -0.26 54.33 9.07
CA GLU A 80 1.15 54.71 8.88
C GLU A 80 1.89 53.75 7.94
N ALA A 81 2.43 54.35 6.90
CA ALA A 81 3.13 53.77 5.77
C ALA A 81 4.32 52.89 6.17
N ARG A 82 4.29 51.60 5.82
CA ARG A 82 5.49 50.76 5.71
C ARG A 82 5.55 50.04 4.38
N ARG A 83 6.23 50.73 3.46
CA ARG A 83 6.98 50.32 2.26
C ARG A 83 7.01 48.81 1.95
N PRO A 84 6.68 48.37 0.73
CA PRO A 84 6.99 47.01 0.29
C PRO A 84 8.50 46.85 0.12
N ILE A 85 9.09 45.98 0.93
CA ILE A 85 10.47 45.51 0.76
C ILE A 85 10.51 44.63 -0.48
N ASN A 86 10.96 45.22 -1.58
CA ASN A 86 11.28 44.55 -2.82
C ASN A 86 12.48 43.62 -2.57
N LYS A 87 12.21 42.33 -2.29
CA LYS A 87 13.25 41.31 -2.26
C LYS A 87 13.65 41.03 -3.70
N SER A 88 14.73 41.67 -4.15
CA SER A 88 15.40 41.35 -5.41
C SER A 88 15.82 39.88 -5.39
N VAL A 89 15.10 39.04 -6.14
CA VAL A 89 15.47 37.66 -6.37
C VAL A 89 16.79 37.66 -7.13
N ARG A 90 17.82 37.24 -6.39
CA ARG A 90 19.19 37.00 -6.82
C ARG A 90 19.15 36.18 -8.11
N SER A 91 19.72 36.77 -9.16
CA SER A 91 19.84 36.22 -10.50
C SER A 91 20.26 34.75 -10.49
N LEU A 92 19.32 33.85 -10.80
CA LEU A 92 19.65 32.50 -11.20
C LEU A 92 20.46 32.60 -12.49
N ARG A 93 21.65 32.04 -12.41
CA ARG A 93 22.75 32.12 -13.35
C ARG A 93 22.33 31.55 -14.70
N LYS A 94 22.05 32.46 -15.62
CA LYS A 94 22.32 32.45 -17.07
C LYS A 94 23.24 31.29 -17.54
N SER A 95 22.72 30.09 -17.79
CA SER A 95 23.46 29.06 -18.54
C SER A 95 22.61 28.03 -19.32
N GLU A 96 21.30 28.20 -19.47
CA GLU A 96 20.48 27.27 -20.29
C GLU A 96 19.57 27.98 -21.30
N GLN A 97 20.08 29.03 -21.97
CA GLN A 97 19.44 29.55 -23.17
C GLN A 97 19.90 28.74 -24.40
N GLY A 98 19.38 27.52 -24.53
CA GLY A 98 19.30 26.86 -25.82
C GLY A 98 18.22 27.55 -26.69
N PRO A 99 18.27 27.43 -28.03
CA PRO A 99 17.25 28.00 -28.89
C PRO A 99 15.90 27.38 -28.55
N VAL A 100 15.04 28.20 -27.93
CA VAL A 100 13.64 27.89 -27.67
C VAL A 100 12.98 27.68 -29.03
N THR A 101 12.76 26.42 -29.40
CA THR A 101 11.78 26.07 -30.41
C THR A 101 10.44 26.54 -29.88
N THR A 102 9.92 27.60 -30.50
CA THR A 102 8.61 28.17 -30.23
C THR A 102 7.56 27.11 -30.59
N SER A 103 7.31 26.17 -29.68
CA SER A 103 6.14 25.32 -29.76
C SER A 103 4.94 26.21 -29.47
N THR A 104 4.24 26.57 -30.53
CA THR A 104 2.99 27.31 -30.51
C THR A 104 1.93 26.46 -29.82
N LEU A 105 1.98 26.42 -28.48
CA LEU A 105 0.92 25.86 -27.66
C LEU A 105 -0.36 26.67 -27.94
N PRO A 106 -1.51 26.00 -28.18
CA PRO A 106 -2.76 26.69 -28.35
C PRO A 106 -3.05 27.48 -27.08
N ARG A 107 -3.40 28.76 -27.27
CA ARG A 107 -3.83 29.71 -26.25
C ARG A 107 -5.18 29.25 -25.67
N THR A 108 -5.18 28.15 -24.93
CA THR A 108 -6.30 27.76 -24.09
C THR A 108 -6.31 28.65 -22.86
N GLY A 109 -7.52 29.09 -22.50
CA GLY A 109 -7.79 30.21 -21.60
C GLY A 109 -6.99 30.24 -20.31
N THR A 110 -6.86 31.44 -19.77
CA THR A 110 -6.26 31.77 -18.48
C THR A 110 -6.80 30.87 -17.38
N VAL A 111 -6.20 29.69 -17.19
CA VAL A 111 -6.38 28.88 -15.99
C VAL A 111 -5.64 29.64 -14.91
N VAL A 112 -6.37 30.55 -14.27
CA VAL A 112 -5.96 31.17 -13.01
C VAL A 112 -5.76 30.02 -12.05
N LEU A 113 -4.50 29.60 -11.89
CA LEU A 113 -4.13 28.64 -10.87
C LEU A 113 -4.61 29.21 -9.54
N PRO A 114 -5.55 28.55 -8.85
CA PRO A 114 -6.01 29.04 -7.57
C PRO A 114 -4.80 29.10 -6.65
N ALA A 115 -4.35 30.31 -6.33
CA ALA A 115 -3.29 30.56 -5.37
C ALA A 115 -3.87 30.25 -3.99
N HIS A 116 -4.03 28.96 -3.68
CA HIS A 116 -4.47 28.52 -2.37
C HIS A 116 -3.32 28.78 -1.40
N ARG A 117 -3.44 29.89 -0.67
CA ARG A 117 -2.46 30.28 0.32
C ARG A 117 -2.68 29.40 1.54
N HIS A 118 -1.84 28.37 1.70
CA HIS A 118 -1.89 27.51 2.88
C HIS A 118 -1.78 28.34 4.15
N SER A 119 -2.60 28.01 5.15
CA SER A 119 -2.52 28.68 6.45
C SER A 119 -1.17 28.39 7.11
N ASP A 120 -0.66 29.30 7.94
CA ASP A 120 0.62 29.09 8.64
C ASP A 120 0.61 27.82 9.50
N ARG A 121 -0.57 27.45 10.01
CA ARG A 121 -0.79 26.19 10.73
C ARG A 121 -0.59 24.98 9.82
N GLU A 122 -1.22 24.98 8.65
CA GLU A 122 -1.06 23.93 7.65
C GLU A 122 0.39 23.83 7.15
N LEU A 123 1.07 24.97 6.95
CA LEU A 123 2.50 24.98 6.60
C LEU A 123 3.37 24.39 7.72
N MET A 124 3.06 24.64 8.98
CA MET A 124 3.74 23.98 10.10
C MET A 124 3.46 22.48 10.14
N GLU A 125 2.24 22.04 9.87
CA GLU A 125 1.91 20.62 9.76
C GLU A 125 2.65 19.95 8.59
N LEU A 126 2.69 20.59 7.41
CA LEU A 126 3.46 20.09 6.26
C LEU A 126 4.96 19.99 6.57
N ARG A 127 5.54 21.02 7.21
CA ARG A 127 6.95 20.96 7.64
C ARG A 127 7.18 19.87 8.67
N ARG A 128 6.27 19.67 9.62
CA ARG A 128 6.36 18.58 10.61
C ARG A 128 6.30 17.22 9.93
N THR A 129 5.45 17.07 8.91
CA THR A 129 5.31 15.84 8.13
C THR A 129 6.54 15.58 7.24
N GLN A 130 7.14 16.64 6.69
CA GLN A 130 8.37 16.56 5.87
C GLN A 130 9.64 16.40 6.71
N ALA A 131 9.66 16.91 7.94
CA ALA A 131 10.77 16.74 8.89
C ALA A 131 10.75 15.39 9.59
N ALA A 132 9.63 14.64 9.52
CA ALA A 132 9.59 13.27 9.98
C ALA A 132 10.58 12.42 9.14
N PRO A 133 11.34 11.52 9.77
CA PRO A 133 12.27 10.66 9.06
C PRO A 133 11.54 9.91 7.94
N PRO A 134 12.13 9.77 6.74
CA PRO A 134 11.50 9.07 5.61
C PRO A 134 11.02 7.66 6.00
N ASP A 135 11.71 7.02 6.93
CA ASP A 135 11.36 5.69 7.47
C ASP A 135 9.98 5.66 8.17
N GLN A 136 9.56 6.74 8.84
CA GLN A 136 8.23 6.82 9.47
C GLN A 136 7.12 6.87 8.43
N SER A 137 7.31 7.60 7.34
CA SER A 137 6.33 7.67 6.25
C SER A 137 6.14 6.31 5.58
N ILE A 138 7.23 5.56 5.40
CA ILE A 138 7.21 4.20 4.82
C ILE A 138 6.50 3.24 5.77
N ALA A 139 6.77 3.30 7.08
CA ALA A 139 6.09 2.48 8.08
C ALA A 139 4.58 2.77 8.13
N TYR A 140 4.20 4.05 8.07
CA TYR A 140 2.80 4.47 8.02
C TYR A 140 2.09 3.96 6.76
N ILE A 141 2.72 4.08 5.58
CA ILE A 141 2.16 3.57 4.32
C ILE A 141 2.01 2.05 4.36
N LYS A 142 3.01 1.32 4.90
CA LYS A 142 2.94 -0.14 5.07
C LYS A 142 1.77 -0.55 5.96
N ASN A 143 1.50 0.21 7.02
CA ASN A 143 0.37 -0.06 7.92
C ASN A 143 -0.99 0.21 7.27
N LEU A 144 -1.07 1.05 6.24
CA LEU A 144 -2.30 1.31 5.47
C LEU A 144 -2.57 0.28 4.38
N THR A 145 -1.57 -0.52 3.98
CA THR A 145 -1.72 -1.59 3.00
C THR A 145 -2.03 -2.93 3.68
N VAL A 146 -2.91 -3.72 3.05
CA VAL A 146 -3.07 -5.13 3.44
C VAL A 146 -1.76 -5.89 3.14
N ALA A 147 -1.38 -6.81 4.02
CA ALA A 147 -0.24 -7.68 3.79
C ALA A 147 -0.44 -8.48 2.50
N TRP A 148 0.59 -8.51 1.64
CA TRP A 148 0.53 -9.16 0.33
C TRP A 148 0.05 -10.64 0.37
N PRO A 149 0.46 -11.48 1.35
CA PRO A 149 -0.03 -12.85 1.43
C PRO A 149 -1.55 -12.94 1.62
N LEU A 150 -2.13 -12.00 2.37
CA LEU A 150 -3.57 -11.98 2.61
C LEU A 150 -4.34 -11.60 1.35
N VAL A 151 -3.79 -10.68 0.55
CA VAL A 151 -4.31 -10.35 -0.78
C VAL A 151 -4.25 -11.57 -1.69
N ALA A 152 -3.11 -12.29 -1.71
CA ALA A 152 -2.94 -13.50 -2.50
C ALA A 152 -3.97 -14.58 -2.13
N VAL A 153 -4.21 -14.82 -0.84
CA VAL A 153 -5.27 -15.73 -0.36
C VAL A 153 -6.65 -15.31 -0.89
N GLY A 154 -6.95 -14.02 -0.87
CA GLY A 154 -8.20 -13.49 -1.41
C GLY A 154 -8.42 -13.78 -2.90
N TYR A 155 -7.36 -13.79 -3.71
CA TYR A 155 -7.43 -14.20 -5.12
C TYR A 155 -7.47 -15.72 -5.31
N LEU A 156 -6.71 -16.46 -4.50
CA LEU A 156 -6.63 -17.92 -4.59
C LEU A 156 -7.94 -18.61 -4.20
N LEU A 157 -8.72 -18.02 -3.29
CA LEU A 157 -10.01 -18.58 -2.88
C LEU A 157 -10.98 -18.79 -4.06
N PRO A 158 -11.43 -17.74 -4.79
CA PRO A 158 -12.35 -17.94 -5.90
C PRO A 158 -11.72 -18.71 -7.06
N LEU A 159 -10.41 -18.56 -7.32
CA LEU A 159 -9.71 -19.33 -8.36
C LEU A 159 -9.64 -20.83 -8.01
N GLY A 160 -9.34 -21.16 -6.76
CA GLY A 160 -9.35 -22.53 -6.26
C GLY A 160 -10.74 -23.14 -6.30
N GLY A 161 -11.76 -22.36 -5.94
CA GLY A 161 -13.16 -22.76 -6.09
C GLY A 161 -13.54 -23.05 -7.54
N ALA A 162 -13.17 -22.18 -8.47
CA ALA A 162 -13.38 -22.38 -9.90
C ALA A 162 -12.67 -23.64 -10.42
N LEU A 163 -11.41 -23.85 -10.02
CA LEU A 163 -10.63 -25.03 -10.39
C LEU A 163 -11.27 -26.32 -9.87
N LEU A 164 -11.70 -26.35 -8.61
CA LEU A 164 -12.37 -27.52 -8.02
C LEU A 164 -13.71 -27.82 -8.68
N GLY A 165 -14.51 -26.79 -8.98
CA GLY A 165 -15.75 -26.95 -9.72
C GLY A 165 -15.51 -27.44 -11.15
N TRP A 166 -14.48 -26.94 -11.83
CA TRP A 166 -14.09 -27.43 -13.15
C TRP A 166 -13.65 -28.89 -13.10
N LEU A 167 -12.75 -29.25 -12.18
CA LEU A 167 -12.29 -30.63 -11.98
C LEU A 167 -13.43 -31.60 -11.66
N SER A 168 -14.48 -31.15 -10.96
CA SER A 168 -15.63 -32.01 -10.64
C SER A 168 -16.51 -32.36 -11.84
N VAL A 169 -16.42 -31.58 -12.92
CA VAL A 169 -17.19 -31.78 -14.17
C VAL A 169 -16.28 -32.21 -15.32
N TRP A 170 -14.96 -32.13 -15.12
CA TRP A 170 -13.98 -32.50 -16.13
C TRP A 170 -14.05 -34.00 -16.44
N THR A 171 -14.46 -34.31 -17.66
CA THR A 171 -14.38 -35.65 -18.25
C THR A 171 -13.23 -35.67 -19.26
N PRO A 172 -12.18 -36.46 -19.05
CA PRO A 172 -11.10 -36.57 -20.03
C PRO A 172 -11.66 -37.11 -21.36
N THR A 173 -11.58 -36.31 -22.42
CA THR A 173 -12.09 -36.67 -23.76
C THR A 173 -11.12 -37.55 -24.55
N ILE A 174 -9.87 -37.67 -24.11
CA ILE A 174 -8.84 -38.51 -24.73
C ILE A 174 -8.33 -39.45 -23.65
N MET A 175 -8.80 -40.70 -23.67
CA MET A 175 -8.24 -41.75 -22.83
C MET A 175 -7.17 -42.48 -23.63
N GLU A 176 -5.92 -42.07 -23.45
CA GLU A 176 -4.79 -42.91 -23.82
C GLU A 176 -4.69 -44.04 -22.76
N PRO A 177 -4.54 -45.31 -23.16
CA PRO A 177 -4.66 -46.48 -22.28
C PRO A 177 -3.62 -46.54 -21.14
N ASP A 178 -2.52 -45.77 -21.23
CA ASP A 178 -1.41 -45.82 -20.26
C ASP A 178 -1.42 -44.65 -19.25
N PHE A 179 -2.42 -43.76 -19.28
CA PHE A 179 -2.48 -42.67 -18.30
C PHE A 179 -2.91 -43.22 -16.92
N PRO A 180 -2.43 -42.69 -15.78
CA PRO A 180 -2.98 -42.97 -14.44
C PRO A 180 -4.45 -42.49 -14.27
N ALA A 181 -5.20 -42.37 -15.37
CA ALA A 181 -6.56 -41.86 -15.47
C ALA A 181 -7.61 -42.85 -14.98
N MET A 182 -7.37 -44.15 -14.88
CA MET A 182 -8.45 -45.09 -14.54
C MET A 182 -9.08 -44.76 -13.18
N TRP A 183 -8.27 -44.53 -12.14
CA TRP A 183 -8.80 -44.16 -10.83
C TRP A 183 -9.42 -42.75 -10.82
N MET A 184 -8.88 -41.81 -11.60
CA MET A 184 -9.45 -40.45 -11.73
C MET A 184 -10.78 -40.46 -12.49
N ALA A 185 -10.92 -41.33 -13.49
CA ALA A 185 -12.14 -41.54 -14.24
C ALA A 185 -13.21 -42.21 -13.36
N ASP A 186 -12.83 -43.18 -12.55
CA ASP A 186 -13.73 -43.78 -11.57
C ASP A 186 -14.15 -42.78 -10.50
N LEU A 187 -13.25 -41.87 -10.11
CA LEU A 187 -13.57 -40.80 -9.18
C LEU A 187 -14.53 -39.77 -9.79
N SER A 188 -14.29 -39.33 -11.04
CA SER A 188 -15.12 -38.32 -11.72
C SER A 188 -16.52 -38.83 -12.06
N ARG A 189 -16.69 -40.15 -12.21
CA ARG A 189 -18.01 -40.79 -12.39
C ARG A 189 -18.88 -40.77 -11.13
N LYS A 190 -18.33 -40.46 -9.95
CA LYS A 190 -19.13 -40.45 -8.71
C LYS A 190 -20.08 -39.24 -8.70
N PRO A 191 -21.40 -39.45 -8.59
CA PRO A 191 -22.39 -38.36 -8.69
C PRO A 191 -22.24 -37.31 -7.58
N TRP A 192 -21.72 -37.70 -6.42
CA TRP A 192 -21.46 -36.76 -5.32
C TRP A 192 -20.33 -35.79 -5.62
N LEU A 193 -19.40 -36.12 -6.54
CA LEU A 193 -18.23 -35.28 -6.84
C LEU A 193 -18.64 -33.97 -7.49
N GLY A 194 -19.60 -34.01 -8.42
CA GLY A 194 -20.17 -32.81 -9.05
C GLY A 194 -20.85 -31.88 -8.03
N THR A 195 -21.64 -32.44 -7.11
CA THR A 195 -22.27 -31.66 -6.04
C THR A 195 -21.22 -31.09 -5.08
N ALA A 196 -20.23 -31.89 -4.69
CA ALA A 196 -19.16 -31.46 -3.79
C ALA A 196 -18.30 -30.35 -4.42
N GLY A 197 -17.95 -30.46 -5.70
CA GLY A 197 -17.18 -29.44 -6.42
C GLY A 197 -17.91 -28.11 -6.52
N LEU A 198 -19.23 -28.14 -6.77
CA LEU A 198 -20.05 -26.92 -6.79
C LEU A 198 -20.21 -26.29 -5.41
N VAL A 199 -20.44 -27.10 -4.38
CA VAL A 199 -20.50 -26.62 -2.99
C VAL A 199 -19.17 -25.98 -2.61
N ALA A 200 -18.05 -26.61 -2.95
CA ALA A 200 -16.71 -26.07 -2.72
C ALA A 200 -16.49 -24.75 -3.48
N LEU A 201 -16.88 -24.68 -4.76
CA LEU A 201 -16.79 -23.47 -5.57
C LEU A 201 -17.56 -22.31 -4.94
N VAL A 202 -18.82 -22.53 -4.56
CA VAL A 202 -19.67 -21.50 -3.95
C VAL A 202 -19.10 -21.07 -2.60
N LEU A 203 -18.72 -22.03 -1.75
CA LEU A 203 -18.18 -21.75 -0.41
C LEU A 203 -16.91 -20.92 -0.48
N LEU A 204 -15.95 -21.29 -1.35
CA LEU A 204 -14.70 -20.54 -1.52
C LEU A 204 -14.93 -19.16 -2.15
N SER A 205 -15.89 -19.04 -3.07
CA SER A 205 -16.26 -17.74 -3.67
C SER A 205 -16.88 -16.80 -2.64
N VAL A 206 -17.78 -17.31 -1.76
CA VAL A 206 -18.37 -16.56 -0.65
C VAL A 206 -17.31 -16.14 0.36
N LEU A 207 -16.38 -17.04 0.69
CA LEU A 207 -15.27 -16.69 1.59
C LEU A 207 -14.39 -15.58 0.99
N GLY A 208 -14.14 -15.62 -0.33
CA GLY A 208 -13.49 -14.53 -1.06
C GLY A 208 -14.24 -13.19 -0.97
N LEU A 209 -15.59 -13.22 -1.07
CA LEU A 209 -16.43 -12.01 -0.92
C LEU A 209 -16.37 -11.43 0.49
N VAL A 210 -16.41 -12.28 1.52
CA VAL A 210 -16.27 -11.83 2.92
C VAL A 210 -14.91 -11.16 3.13
N LEU A 211 -13.84 -11.75 2.58
CA LEU A 211 -12.49 -11.20 2.67
C LEU A 211 -12.36 -9.87 1.91
N ALA A 212 -12.98 -9.76 0.73
CA ALA A 212 -13.03 -8.53 -0.05
C ALA A 212 -13.78 -7.41 0.69
N GLY A 213 -14.93 -7.72 1.29
CA GLY A 213 -15.69 -6.77 2.12
C GLY A 213 -14.87 -6.27 3.31
N TRP A 214 -14.15 -7.17 3.96
CA TRP A 214 -13.23 -6.82 5.06
C TRP A 214 -12.09 -5.89 4.59
N PHE A 215 -11.46 -6.17 3.44
CA PHE A 215 -10.44 -5.30 2.86
C PHE A 215 -10.99 -3.91 2.52
N ALA A 216 -12.17 -3.84 1.91
CA ALA A 216 -12.81 -2.59 1.52
C ALA A 216 -13.13 -1.71 2.73
N TRP A 217 -13.50 -2.32 3.86
CA TRP A 217 -13.82 -1.62 5.10
C TRP A 217 -12.57 -1.19 5.88
N LYS A 218 -11.63 -2.11 6.14
CA LYS A 218 -10.50 -1.83 7.04
C LYS A 218 -9.35 -1.05 6.40
N LYS A 219 -9.16 -1.15 5.08
CA LYS A 219 -7.97 -0.61 4.39
C LYS A 219 -8.36 0.14 3.12
N PRO A 220 -8.62 1.47 3.21
CA PRO A 220 -9.07 2.29 2.08
C PRO A 220 -8.14 2.21 0.86
N ARG A 221 -6.83 2.10 1.09
CA ARG A 221 -5.83 2.02 0.02
C ARG A 221 -5.88 0.69 -0.76
N SER A 222 -6.41 -0.36 -0.16
CA SER A 222 -6.53 -1.70 -0.77
C SER A 222 -7.89 -1.96 -1.42
N ARG A 223 -8.76 -0.94 -1.53
CA ARG A 223 -10.10 -1.07 -2.15
C ARG A 223 -10.04 -1.58 -3.60
N HIS A 224 -8.98 -1.26 -4.34
CA HIS A 224 -8.80 -1.79 -5.70
C HIS A 224 -8.73 -3.32 -5.72
N HIS A 225 -7.94 -3.93 -4.82
CA HIS A 225 -7.86 -5.39 -4.71
C HIS A 225 -9.19 -6.01 -4.27
N ALA A 226 -9.86 -5.38 -3.29
CA ALA A 226 -11.20 -5.80 -2.88
C ALA A 226 -12.19 -5.81 -4.05
N GLY A 227 -12.15 -4.77 -4.90
CA GLY A 227 -12.97 -4.70 -6.12
C GLY A 227 -12.69 -5.86 -7.07
N PHE A 228 -11.42 -6.14 -7.38
CA PHE A 228 -11.06 -7.26 -8.25
C PHE A 228 -11.47 -8.62 -7.69
N ILE A 229 -11.21 -8.87 -6.40
CA ILE A 229 -11.61 -10.13 -5.75
C ILE A 229 -13.13 -10.30 -5.82
N THR A 230 -13.89 -9.23 -5.56
CA THR A 230 -15.35 -9.22 -5.67
C THR A 230 -15.81 -9.59 -7.07
N ILE A 231 -15.25 -8.95 -8.11
CA ILE A 231 -15.58 -9.21 -9.51
C ILE A 231 -15.32 -10.68 -9.85
N ILE A 232 -14.15 -11.22 -9.47
CA ILE A 232 -13.80 -12.62 -9.74
C ILE A 232 -14.77 -13.56 -9.02
N SER A 233 -15.03 -13.36 -7.71
CA SER A 233 -15.96 -14.19 -6.94
C SER A 233 -17.39 -14.16 -7.47
N VAL A 234 -17.87 -13.00 -7.95
CA VAL A 234 -19.20 -12.90 -8.57
C VAL A 234 -19.21 -13.66 -9.89
N PHE A 235 -18.20 -13.49 -10.73
CA PHE A 235 -18.11 -14.23 -11.98
C PHE A 235 -18.06 -15.74 -11.76
N THR A 236 -17.27 -16.24 -10.81
CA THR A 236 -17.20 -17.69 -10.54
C THR A 236 -18.57 -18.25 -10.14
N VAL A 237 -19.31 -17.56 -9.28
CA VAL A 237 -20.67 -17.96 -8.89
C VAL A 237 -21.64 -17.90 -10.07
N VAL A 238 -21.62 -16.81 -10.85
CA VAL A 238 -22.49 -16.66 -12.02
C VAL A 238 -22.23 -17.77 -13.05
N PHE A 239 -20.97 -18.04 -13.39
CA PHE A 239 -20.63 -19.13 -14.32
C PHE A 239 -20.98 -20.51 -13.75
N ALA A 240 -20.86 -20.74 -12.45
CA ALA A 240 -21.31 -21.99 -11.81
C ALA A 240 -22.83 -22.17 -11.84
N ILE A 241 -23.60 -21.07 -11.79
CA ILE A 241 -25.05 -21.09 -11.97
C ILE A 241 -25.37 -21.34 -13.45
N LEU A 242 -24.73 -20.62 -14.37
CA LEU A 242 -24.94 -20.79 -15.82
C LEU A 242 -24.58 -22.19 -16.29
N SER A 243 -23.57 -22.84 -15.72
CA SER A 243 -23.21 -24.22 -16.08
C SER A 243 -24.29 -25.25 -15.71
N LYS A 244 -25.23 -24.91 -14.81
CA LYS A 244 -26.43 -25.72 -14.53
C LYS A 244 -27.56 -25.51 -15.50
N PHE A 245 -27.64 -24.32 -16.09
CA PHE A 245 -28.68 -23.97 -17.06
C PHE A 245 -28.26 -24.19 -18.50
N SER A 246 -26.96 -24.37 -18.77
CA SER A 246 -26.46 -24.68 -20.10
C SER A 246 -27.08 -26.00 -20.54
N PRO A 247 -28.05 -25.99 -21.46
CA PRO A 247 -28.80 -27.18 -21.76
C PRO A 247 -27.84 -28.19 -22.36
N THR A 248 -27.82 -29.40 -21.80
CA THR A 248 -27.34 -30.60 -22.49
C THR A 248 -28.32 -30.99 -23.61
N HIS A 249 -28.75 -30.01 -24.40
CA HIS A 249 -29.34 -30.28 -25.69
C HIS A 249 -28.18 -30.63 -26.59
N GLY A 250 -27.95 -31.94 -26.73
CA GLY A 250 -27.06 -32.45 -27.76
C GLY A 250 -27.51 -31.97 -29.15
N PRO A 251 -26.62 -31.96 -30.14
CA PRO A 251 -27.06 -32.05 -31.53
C PRO A 251 -27.92 -33.30 -31.75
#